data_AF-A0A7C4CD68-F1
#
_entry.id   AF-A0A7C4CD68-F1
#
_cell.length_a   1.000
_cell.length_b   1.000
_cell.length_c   1.000
_cell.angle_alpha   90.00
_cell.angle_beta   90.00
_cell.angle_gamma   90.00
#
_symmetry.space_group_name_H-M   'P 1'
#
loop_
_entity.id
_entity.type
_entity.pdbx_description
1 polymer ?
#
loop_
_entity_poly.entity_id
_entity_poly.type
_entity_poly.pdbx_seq_one_letter_code
_entity_poly.pdbx_strand_id
1 'polypeptide(L)' 'MPMYRYVCQSCGNEEVHLHSVNESPSLKCVRCGSDMVKTIGRVGIVFKGSGFYITDSRKDSKTEDKREQ' A
#
# COMPACT_ATOMS: atom_id res chain seq x y z
N MET A 1 17.20 9.24 10.03
CA MET A 1 16.92 7.85 10.40
C MET A 1 15.40 7.68 10.37
N PRO A 2 14.82 6.77 9.57
CA PRO A 2 13.38 6.63 9.44
C PRO A 2 12.73 6.03 10.70
N MET A 3 11.47 6.41 10.94
CA MET A 3 10.61 5.77 11.93
C MET A 3 9.70 4.76 11.25
N TYR A 4 9.61 3.57 11.81
CA TYR A 4 8.74 2.50 11.32
C TYR A 4 7.69 2.15 12.36
N ARG A 5 6.46 1.93 11.89
CA ARG A 5 5.34 1.48 12.71
C ARG A 5 5.26 -0.03 12.66
N TYR A 6 5.08 -0.65 13.81
CA TYR A 6 4.88 -2.08 13.96
C TYR A 6 3.54 -2.34 14.63
N VAL A 7 2.83 -3.36 14.18
CA VAL A 7 1.53 -3.76 14.73
C VAL A 7 1.60 -5.23 15.09
N CYS A 8 1.18 -5.56 16.32
CA CYS A 8 1.07 -6.93 16.77
C CYS A 8 -0.19 -7.59 16.18
N GLN A 9 -0.04 -8.75 15.52
CA GLN A 9 -1.16 -9.47 14.92
C GLN A 9 -2.09 -10.14 15.96
N SER A 10 -1.60 -10.43 17.16
CA SER A 10 -2.38 -11.15 18.18
C SER A 10 -3.24 -10.22 19.03
N CYS A 11 -2.73 -9.05 19.42
CA CYS A 11 -3.44 -8.13 20.32
C CYS A 11 -3.75 -6.77 19.70
N GLY A 12 -3.24 -6.46 18.51
CA GLY A 12 -3.46 -5.18 17.83
C GLY A 12 -2.68 -4.00 18.41
N ASN A 13 -1.74 -4.22 19.34
CA ASN A 13 -0.92 -3.15 19.88
C ASN A 13 0.00 -2.55 18.80
N GLU A 14 0.10 -1.22 18.77
CA GLU A 14 0.95 -0.49 17.83
C GLU A 14 2.13 0.17 18.55
N GLU A 15 3.34 0.05 17.98
CA GLU A 15 4.56 0.68 18.48
C GLU A 15 5.34 1.32 17.33
N VAL A 16 6.06 2.40 17.63
CA VAL A 16 6.85 3.16 16.64
C VAL A 16 8.31 3.15 17.08
N HIS A 17 9.19 2.70 16.19
CA HIS A 17 10.63 2.60 16.45
C HIS A 17 11.45 3.31 15.40
N LEU A 18 12.57 3.89 15.83
CA LEU A 18 13.59 4.47 14.97
C LEU A 18 14.58 3.37 14.57
N HIS A 19 14.69 3.07 13.27
CA HIS A 19 15.66 2.08 12.78
C HIS A 19 16.40 2.59 11.55
N SER A 20 17.60 2.03 11.32
CA SER A 20 18.24 2.19 10.03
C SER A 20 17.49 1.41 8.95
N VAL A 21 17.63 1.82 7.69
CA VAL A 21 17.03 1.11 6.53
C VAL A 21 17.64 -0.29 6.37
N ASN A 22 18.90 -0.44 6.75
CA ASN A 22 19.66 -1.68 6.56
C ASN A 22 19.62 -2.62 7.77
N GLU A 23 18.75 -2.32 8.74
CA GLU A 23 18.63 -3.06 9.99
C GLU A 23 17.33 -3.88 9.98
N SER A 24 17.43 -5.15 10.35
CA SER A 24 16.30 -6.07 10.48
C SER A 24 16.04 -6.38 11.96
N PRO A 25 15.31 -5.52 12.69
CA PRO A 25 15.04 -5.73 14.11
C PRO A 25 13.97 -6.82 14.31
N SER A 26 14.22 -7.75 15.23
CA SER A 26 13.23 -8.72 15.72
C SER A 26 12.46 -8.13 16.89
N LEU A 27 11.27 -7.57 16.63
CA LEU A 27 10.42 -6.93 17.62
C LEU A 27 9.33 -7.88 18.13
N LYS A 28 9.29 -8.06 19.45
CA LYS A 28 8.24 -8.81 20.16
C LYS A 28 7.34 -7.85 20.93
N CYS A 29 6.05 -8.13 20.91
CA CYS A 29 5.07 -7.31 21.62
C CYS A 29 5.24 -7.43 23.14
N VAL A 30 5.34 -6.30 23.82
CA VAL A 30 5.48 -6.25 25.29
C VAL A 30 4.24 -6.81 26.02
N ARG A 31 3.06 -6.79 25.38
CA ARG A 31 1.82 -7.25 26.01
C ARG A 31 1.56 -8.75 25.89
N CYS A 32 1.89 -9.36 24.77
CA CYS A 32 1.55 -10.77 24.50
C CYS A 32 2.75 -11.64 24.08
N GLY A 33 3.93 -11.06 23.87
CA GLY A 33 5.14 -11.79 23.48
C GLY A 33 5.17 -12.27 22.03
N SER A 34 4.12 -12.05 21.25
CA SER A 34 4.02 -12.42 19.84
C SER A 34 4.84 -11.49 18.94
N ASP A 35 5.21 -11.97 17.76
CA ASP A 35 5.94 -11.17 16.78
C ASP A 35 5.13 -9.99 16.25
N MET A 36 5.84 -8.89 15.97
CA MET A 36 5.24 -7.67 15.41
C MET A 36 5.59 -7.50 13.95
N VAL A 37 4.63 -7.03 13.17
CA VAL A 37 4.78 -6.84 11.73
C VAL A 37 4.90 -5.36 11.42
N LYS A 38 5.91 -5.00 10.62
CA LYS A 38 6.11 -3.65 10.11
C LYS A 38 4.93 -3.27 9.20
N THR A 39 4.20 -2.24 9.58
CA THR A 39 3.04 -1.75 8.83
C THR A 39 3.39 -0.45 8.12
N ILE A 40 3.11 -0.40 6.83
CA ILE A 40 3.23 0.82 6.01
C ILE A 40 1.83 1.45 5.96
N GLY A 41 1.75 2.74 6.30
CA GLY A 41 0.49 3.47 6.24
C GLY A 41 -0.08 3.53 4.81
N ARG A 42 -1.40 3.63 4.68
CA ARG A 42 -2.04 3.85 3.38
C ARG A 42 -1.73 5.28 2.91
N VAL A 43 -0.82 5.42 1.96
CA VAL A 43 -0.50 6.71 1.33
C VAL A 43 -1.31 6.81 0.03
N GLY A 44 -2.11 7.87 -0.10
CA GLY A 44 -2.81 8.16 -1.35
C GLY A 44 -1.82 8.59 -2.43
N ILE A 45 -1.62 7.77 -3.45
CA ILE A 45 -0.82 8.14 -4.62
C ILE A 45 -1.68 8.96 -5.57
N VAL A 46 -1.20 10.15 -5.94
CA VAL A 46 -1.87 11.01 -6.93
C VAL A 46 -0.96 11.17 -8.13
N PHE A 47 -1.35 10.58 -9.26
CA PHE A 47 -0.64 10.74 -10.52
C PHE A 47 -1.06 12.05 -11.18
N LYS A 48 -0.18 13.06 -11.15
CA LYS A 48 -0.35 14.31 -11.89
C LYS A 48 0.57 14.28 -13.11
N GLY A 49 0.03 13.86 -14.25
CA GLY A 49 0.70 13.89 -15.54
C GLY A 49 -0.31 13.89 -16.69
N SER A 50 -0.15 14.79 -17.66
CA SER A 50 -1.01 14.93 -18.84
C SER A 50 -0.92 13.76 -19.84
N GLY A 51 -0.06 12.76 -19.58
CA GLY A 51 0.20 11.63 -20.48
C GLY A 51 -0.17 10.25 -19.91
N PHE A 52 -0.92 10.17 -18.81
CA PHE A 52 -1.31 8.89 -18.19
C PHE A 52 -2.69 8.37 -18.62
N TYR A 53 -3.35 9.10 -19.53
CA TYR A 53 -4.66 8.71 -20.03
C TYR A 53 -4.50 7.85 -21.30
N ILE A 54 -5.30 6.78 -21.38
CA ILE A 54 -5.76 6.07 -22.60
C ILE A 54 -4.93 4.90 -23.19
N THR A 55 -3.78 4.45 -22.68
CA THR A 55 -3.11 3.25 -23.26
C THR A 55 -3.42 1.91 -22.60
N ASP A 56 -3.86 1.87 -21.34
CA ASP A 56 -4.13 0.60 -20.64
C ASP A 56 -5.62 0.22 -20.57
N SER A 57 -6.53 1.10 -21.01
CA SER A 57 -7.94 0.75 -21.18
C SER A 57 -8.11 -0.14 -22.43
N ARG A 58 -7.70 -1.40 -22.36
CA ARG A 58 -7.98 -2.36 -23.42
C ARG A 58 -9.49 -2.69 -23.46
N LYS A 59 -10.07 -2.28 -24.58
CA LYS A 59 -11.20 -2.84 -25.35
C LYS A 59 -12.60 -2.71 -24.78
N ASP A 60 -13.32 -1.72 -25.29
CA ASP A 60 -14.65 -1.97 -25.84
C ASP A 60 -14.69 -1.40 -27.27
N SER A 61 -14.67 -2.29 -28.26
CA SER A 61 -14.83 -1.93 -29.66
C SER A 61 -16.26 -1.46 -29.87
N LYS A 62 -16.49 -0.16 -29.74
CA LYS A 62 -17.79 0.44 -30.08
C LYS A 62 -17.98 0.56 -31.59
N THR A 63 -19.10 -0.02 -32.03
CA THR A 63 -20.03 0.54 -33.01
C THR A 63 -19.72 0.35 -34.50
N GLU A 64 -20.47 -0.57 -35.13
CA GLU A 64 -21.01 -0.35 -36.48
C GLU A 64 -22.48 0.05 -36.31
N ASP A 65 -22.75 1.33 -36.56
CA ASP A 65 -24.08 1.91 -36.75
C ASP A 65 -24.38 1.89 -38.26
N LYS A 66 -25.49 1.26 -38.66
CA LYS A 66 -26.20 1.62 -39.89
C LYS A 66 -27.71 1.61 -39.64
N ARG A 67 -28.27 2.81 -39.68
CA ARG A 67 -29.70 3.14 -39.71
C ARG A 67 -30.47 2.51 -40.88
N GLU A 68 -31.70 2.11 -40.52
CA GLU A 68 -33.04 2.31 -41.12
C GLU A 68 -33.37 1.94 -42.58
N GLN A 69 -34.67 1.57 -42.71
CA GLN A 69 -35.48 1.27 -43.90
C GLN A 69 -35.80 2.53 -44.71
#